data_AF-A0A804LRD5-F1
#
_entry.id   AF-A0A804LRD5-F1
#
_cell.length_a   1.000
_cell.length_b   1.000
_cell.length_c   1.000
_cell.angle_alpha   90.00
_cell.angle_beta   90.00
_cell.angle_gamma   90.00
#
_symmetry.space_group_name_H-M   'P 1'
#
loop_
_entity.id
_entity.type
_entity.pdbx_description
1 polymer ?
#
loop_
_entity_poly.entity_id
_entity_poly.type
_entity_poly.pdbx_seq_one_letter_code
_entity_poly.pdbx_strand_id
1 'polypeptide(L)'
;MDGSRQQRQRRGSPAPGRPRTVPIAVTPEGFWCCPSPAALHKSLLKNPHHHHHHNAKQAPTPKTPSAPPSRAPSVQTATSVTDDVDDPAPAVADHHHSQAAAEAPAPATPPQHKVCVGFGRPETSDLTVVLYGKEGVAVSMSVHRDVLAQSSAFFARRLAADGQPCVEIHDCEDAEIYVETVGLMYCDDGANKHRLLKQSVPRVLRVMKAADALGFPACVRSCLDYLEAVPWAGEEEERRVVSSVRRLQCTDGAGVSPLLRRVASSDSGCLRPPADTFAHITEMVLASTDERGRRETKALVLSLLKDSTRGHVGGGADGSPPTPGISSSETLYGSCRGCLDRLRRLLAEASSEPAYSAAVARRIALEADNLVWLVEMLVASQRACDGFVALWSGQAELAASHAGAPAASRHAVSRVTARLFVGVGRGEMLPPRDARLRLLQVWLQPLIDDYAWLQRAGGSRPAAFDRRLVEDGIGQTILTLPLEDQRSLLLAWFGRFLKLGDDCPNLQRAFEVWWRRTFVRLILTRVIF
;
A
#
# COMPACT_ATOMS: atom_id res chain seq x y z
N MET A 1 -70.20 -12.60 -58.38
CA MET A 1 -70.32 -13.92 -59.04
C MET A 1 -68.90 -14.27 -59.46
N ASP A 2 -68.10 -14.93 -58.64
CA ASP A 2 -68.21 -16.34 -58.17
C ASP A 2 -67.54 -17.32 -59.17
N GLY A 3 -67.00 -18.45 -58.72
CA GLY A 3 -66.43 -19.49 -59.61
C GLY A 3 -64.93 -19.79 -59.47
N SER A 4 -64.53 -20.29 -58.30
CA SER A 4 -63.21 -20.83 -57.94
C SER A 4 -62.56 -21.92 -58.84
N ARG A 5 -61.23 -22.10 -58.64
CA ARG A 5 -60.40 -23.35 -58.71
C ARG A 5 -59.88 -23.87 -60.08
N GLN A 6 -58.56 -24.05 -60.15
CA GLN A 6 -57.92 -25.34 -59.78
C GLN A 6 -56.46 -25.16 -59.34
N GLN A 7 -55.99 -26.00 -58.41
CA GLN A 7 -54.69 -25.89 -57.72
C GLN A 7 -53.91 -27.22 -57.86
N ARG A 8 -52.59 -27.16 -58.06
CA ARG A 8 -51.72 -28.35 -58.15
C ARG A 8 -50.56 -28.21 -57.16
N GLN A 9 -50.50 -29.07 -56.14
CA GLN A 9 -49.43 -29.09 -55.12
C GLN A 9 -48.29 -30.04 -55.50
N ARG A 10 -47.04 -29.71 -55.14
CA ARG A 10 -45.99 -30.69 -54.80
C ARG A 10 -44.98 -30.14 -53.76
N ARG A 11 -44.94 -30.82 -52.60
CA ARG A 11 -43.85 -31.06 -51.61
C ARG A 11 -42.83 -29.95 -51.25
N GLY A 12 -42.58 -29.79 -49.94
CA GLY A 12 -41.60 -28.85 -49.36
C GLY A 12 -40.39 -29.50 -48.67
N SER A 13 -39.59 -28.68 -47.97
CA SER A 13 -38.35 -28.99 -47.23
C SER A 13 -38.27 -28.17 -45.92
N PRO A 14 -37.40 -28.50 -44.94
CA PRO A 14 -37.61 -28.16 -43.51
C PRO A 14 -37.06 -26.80 -43.06
N ALA A 15 -37.51 -26.33 -41.88
CA ALA A 15 -37.19 -25.01 -41.31
C ALA A 15 -36.13 -25.04 -40.17
N PRO A 16 -35.30 -23.98 -40.02
CA PRO A 16 -34.30 -23.86 -38.95
C PRO A 16 -34.86 -23.34 -37.61
N GLY A 17 -34.13 -23.58 -36.51
CA GLY A 17 -34.60 -23.42 -35.12
C GLY A 17 -34.66 -21.98 -34.56
N ARG A 18 -35.51 -21.79 -33.54
CA ARG A 18 -35.74 -20.49 -32.85
C ARG A 18 -34.62 -20.11 -31.86
N PRO A 19 -34.30 -18.81 -31.69
CA PRO A 19 -33.41 -18.32 -30.65
C PRO A 19 -34.01 -18.50 -29.24
N ARG A 20 -33.15 -18.64 -28.22
CA ARG A 20 -33.56 -18.74 -26.81
C ARG A 20 -33.79 -17.36 -26.21
N THR A 21 -35.04 -16.95 -26.10
CA THR A 21 -35.44 -15.81 -25.27
C THR A 21 -35.35 -16.19 -23.79
N VAL A 22 -34.57 -15.46 -22.99
CA VAL A 22 -34.62 -15.53 -21.53
C VAL A 22 -35.50 -14.38 -21.05
N PRO A 23 -36.72 -14.62 -20.54
CA PRO A 23 -37.60 -13.54 -20.11
C PRO A 23 -37.07 -12.87 -18.84
N ILE A 24 -36.46 -11.70 -18.99
CA ILE A 24 -36.12 -10.80 -17.89
C ILE A 24 -37.33 -9.90 -17.66
N ALA A 25 -38.13 -10.23 -16.64
CA ALA A 25 -39.26 -9.40 -16.25
C ALA A 25 -38.78 -8.24 -15.35
N VAL A 26 -38.95 -7.01 -15.83
CA VAL A 26 -38.72 -5.79 -15.03
C VAL A 26 -40.05 -5.38 -14.40
N THR A 27 -40.12 -5.32 -13.07
CA THR A 27 -41.30 -4.77 -12.38
C THR A 27 -41.28 -3.24 -12.42
N PRO A 28 -42.44 -2.55 -12.25
CA PRO A 28 -42.48 -1.08 -12.12
C PRO A 28 -41.63 -0.54 -10.96
N GLU A 29 -41.34 -1.36 -9.96
CA GLU A 29 -40.44 -1.05 -8.83
C GLU A 29 -38.95 -1.26 -9.17
N GLY A 30 -38.63 -1.64 -10.41
CA GLY A 30 -37.26 -1.71 -10.90
C GLY A 30 -36.42 -2.85 -10.31
N PHE A 31 -37.04 -3.96 -9.89
CA PHE A 31 -36.31 -5.17 -9.49
C PHE A 31 -35.73 -5.90 -10.71
N TRP A 32 -34.41 -6.08 -10.71
CA TRP A 32 -33.66 -6.83 -11.72
C TRP A 32 -33.11 -8.12 -11.13
N CYS A 33 -33.56 -9.27 -11.63
CA CYS A 33 -32.85 -10.53 -11.45
C CYS A 33 -31.91 -10.73 -12.64
N CYS A 34 -30.71 -10.14 -12.58
CA CYS A 34 -29.68 -10.42 -13.57
C CYS A 34 -29.34 -11.92 -13.59
N PRO A 35 -29.25 -12.57 -14.76
CA PRO A 35 -28.65 -13.89 -14.85
C PRO A 35 -27.20 -13.79 -14.33
N SER A 36 -26.86 -14.53 -13.27
CA SER A 36 -25.48 -14.51 -12.76
C SER A 36 -24.49 -14.94 -13.85
N PRO A 37 -23.19 -14.59 -13.77
CA PRO A 37 -22.19 -15.03 -14.75
C PRO A 37 -22.17 -16.55 -14.98
N ALA A 38 -22.54 -17.33 -13.97
CA ALA A 38 -22.70 -18.78 -14.07
C ALA A 38 -23.84 -19.23 -15.01
N ALA A 39 -24.86 -18.40 -15.27
CA ALA A 39 -25.93 -18.72 -16.23
C ALA A 39 -25.44 -18.62 -17.68
N LEU A 40 -24.59 -17.62 -17.99
CA LEU A 40 -23.92 -17.49 -19.29
C LEU A 40 -22.86 -18.58 -19.47
N HIS A 41 -21.97 -18.79 -18.48
CA HIS A 41 -20.93 -19.84 -18.56
C HIS A 41 -21.50 -21.27 -18.58
N LYS A 42 -22.58 -21.59 -17.86
CA LYS A 42 -23.20 -22.93 -17.91
C LYS A 42 -23.86 -23.25 -19.26
N SER A 43 -24.06 -22.26 -20.13
CA SER A 43 -24.53 -22.49 -21.49
C SER A 43 -23.45 -23.03 -22.44
N LEU A 44 -22.17 -22.92 -22.08
CA LEU A 44 -21.03 -23.37 -22.91
C LEU A 44 -20.64 -24.84 -22.66
N LEU A 45 -21.19 -25.49 -21.64
CA LEU A 45 -20.71 -26.78 -21.12
C LEU A 45 -21.82 -27.85 -21.04
N LYS A 46 -22.60 -28.05 -22.11
CA LYS A 46 -23.55 -29.19 -22.23
C LYS A 46 -23.74 -29.70 -23.67
N ASN A 47 -22.91 -30.64 -24.09
CA ASN A 47 -23.34 -31.77 -24.93
C ASN A 47 -22.41 -32.97 -24.70
N PRO A 48 -22.91 -34.19 -24.39
CA PRO A 48 -22.05 -35.34 -24.07
C PRO A 48 -21.72 -36.19 -25.32
N HIS A 49 -20.55 -36.87 -25.31
CA HIS A 49 -20.30 -38.27 -25.74
C HIS A 49 -18.81 -38.50 -26.08
N HIS A 50 -18.27 -39.69 -25.73
CA HIS A 50 -17.00 -40.32 -26.18
C HIS A 50 -15.66 -39.56 -25.90
N HIS A 51 -14.69 -40.02 -25.10
CA HIS A 51 -14.09 -41.37 -24.98
C HIS A 51 -13.31 -41.60 -23.64
N HIS A 52 -12.94 -42.88 -23.44
CA HIS A 52 -12.42 -43.59 -22.27
C HIS A 52 -11.05 -43.20 -21.61
N HIS A 53 -10.84 -43.82 -20.42
CA HIS A 53 -9.58 -44.08 -19.67
C HIS A 53 -9.04 -42.92 -18.79
N HIS A 54 -8.53 -43.12 -17.55
CA HIS A 54 -8.36 -44.34 -16.73
C HIS A 54 -8.57 -44.06 -15.21
N ASN A 55 -8.93 -45.09 -14.43
CA ASN A 55 -9.13 -45.05 -12.97
C ASN A 55 -7.87 -44.71 -12.15
N ALA A 56 -8.04 -43.94 -11.07
CA ALA A 56 -7.67 -44.37 -9.70
C ALA A 56 -8.40 -43.50 -8.64
N LYS A 57 -9.02 -44.14 -7.64
CA LYS A 57 -9.67 -43.49 -6.49
C LYS A 57 -8.70 -43.44 -5.30
N GLN A 58 -8.76 -42.40 -4.47
CA GLN A 58 -8.92 -42.55 -3.01
C GLN A 58 -9.24 -41.21 -2.30
N ALA A 59 -9.74 -41.32 -1.07
CA ALA A 59 -10.51 -40.30 -0.34
C ALA A 59 -9.64 -39.50 0.68
N PRO A 60 -10.13 -38.36 1.21
CA PRO A 60 -9.31 -37.46 2.02
C PRO A 60 -9.34 -37.78 3.52
N THR A 61 -8.21 -37.54 4.21
CA THR A 61 -8.14 -37.38 5.68
C THR A 61 -7.11 -36.30 6.06
N PRO A 62 -7.36 -35.46 7.09
CA PRO A 62 -6.49 -34.35 7.46
C PRO A 62 -5.48 -34.70 8.58
N LYS A 63 -4.36 -33.96 8.66
CA LYS A 63 -3.61 -33.63 9.90
C LYS A 63 -2.40 -32.70 9.64
N THR A 64 -2.42 -31.53 10.30
CA THR A 64 -1.36 -30.77 11.00
C THR A 64 0.10 -30.64 10.47
N PRO A 65 0.83 -29.56 10.85
CA PRO A 65 1.90 -28.99 10.01
C PRO A 65 3.34 -29.36 10.42
N SER A 66 4.31 -29.02 9.56
CA SER A 66 5.75 -29.05 9.84
C SER A 66 6.48 -27.94 9.08
N ALA A 67 7.48 -27.32 9.70
CA ALA A 67 8.30 -26.21 9.17
C ALA A 67 9.81 -26.53 9.39
N PRO A 68 10.78 -25.66 9.03
CA PRO A 68 10.82 -24.64 7.98
C PRO A 68 11.72 -25.17 6.82
N PRO A 69 13.04 -24.88 6.60
CA PRO A 69 13.95 -23.77 6.97
C PRO A 69 14.35 -22.85 5.78
N SER A 70 15.00 -21.72 6.08
CA SER A 70 15.47 -20.70 5.09
C SER A 70 16.82 -21.02 4.44
N ARG A 71 17.03 -20.58 3.19
CA ARG A 71 18.36 -20.26 2.64
C ARG A 71 18.26 -19.19 1.53
N ALA A 72 19.05 -18.13 1.63
CA ALA A 72 19.14 -17.06 0.63
C ALA A 72 20.26 -17.34 -0.40
N PRO A 73 20.23 -16.69 -1.58
CA PRO A 73 21.47 -16.36 -2.29
C PRO A 73 21.55 -14.91 -2.82
N SER A 74 22.75 -14.55 -3.25
CA SER A 74 23.20 -13.20 -3.62
C SER A 74 22.77 -12.71 -5.01
N VAL A 75 22.90 -11.39 -5.17
CA VAL A 75 22.87 -10.62 -6.43
C VAL A 75 23.95 -11.07 -7.42
N GLN A 76 23.60 -11.16 -8.71
CA GLN A 76 24.50 -10.90 -9.85
C GLN A 76 23.75 -10.18 -10.99
N THR A 77 24.52 -9.47 -11.82
CA THR A 77 24.05 -8.54 -12.87
C THR A 77 24.59 -8.97 -14.23
N ALA A 78 23.86 -8.65 -15.32
CA ALA A 78 24.35 -8.19 -16.64
C ALA A 78 23.92 -8.94 -17.92
N THR A 79 23.53 -8.12 -18.92
CA THR A 79 23.81 -8.19 -20.38
C THR A 79 23.24 -9.28 -21.30
N SER A 80 22.22 -8.87 -22.08
CA SER A 80 22.13 -8.81 -23.57
C SER A 80 22.61 -9.95 -24.48
N VAL A 81 21.73 -10.39 -25.41
CA VAL A 81 22.04 -10.72 -26.84
C VAL A 81 20.83 -10.34 -27.72
N THR A 82 21.05 -10.05 -29.01
CA THR A 82 20.10 -9.65 -30.08
C THR A 82 19.70 -10.81 -31.00
N ASP A 83 19.07 -10.47 -32.14
CA ASP A 83 19.00 -11.16 -33.46
C ASP A 83 17.52 -11.42 -33.85
N ASP A 84 16.92 -10.72 -34.83
CA ASP A 84 17.08 -10.79 -36.31
C ASP A 84 16.45 -12.07 -36.90
N VAL A 85 15.74 -12.15 -38.04
CA VAL A 85 15.13 -11.26 -39.06
C VAL A 85 14.35 -12.23 -40.02
N ASP A 86 13.55 -11.66 -40.94
CA ASP A 86 13.09 -12.19 -42.26
C ASP A 86 11.64 -12.61 -42.52
N ASP A 87 11.20 -12.25 -43.73
CA ASP A 87 9.87 -12.42 -44.35
C ASP A 87 10.08 -12.92 -45.84
N PRO A 88 9.20 -12.74 -46.86
CA PRO A 88 8.57 -13.89 -47.52
C PRO A 88 8.89 -14.09 -49.02
N ALA A 89 8.53 -15.26 -49.59
CA ALA A 89 8.23 -15.43 -51.03
C ALA A 89 7.41 -16.72 -51.37
N PRO A 90 6.56 -16.74 -52.43
CA PRO A 90 5.70 -17.88 -52.80
C PRO A 90 6.11 -18.62 -54.10
N ALA A 91 5.42 -19.73 -54.43
CA ALA A 91 5.70 -20.56 -55.63
C ALA A 91 4.47 -20.93 -56.49
N VAL A 92 4.72 -20.92 -57.81
CA VAL A 92 3.87 -20.98 -59.01
C VAL A 92 3.38 -22.40 -59.40
N ALA A 93 2.22 -22.54 -60.07
CA ALA A 93 1.97 -23.52 -61.16
C ALA A 93 0.64 -23.27 -61.94
N ASP A 94 0.67 -23.45 -63.27
CA ASP A 94 -0.43 -23.21 -64.24
C ASP A 94 -1.34 -24.42 -64.55
N HIS A 95 -2.57 -24.18 -65.05
CA HIS A 95 -2.97 -24.48 -66.45
C HIS A 95 -4.49 -24.36 -66.79
N HIS A 96 -4.77 -23.53 -67.79
CA HIS A 96 -5.74 -23.64 -68.92
C HIS A 96 -7.22 -24.12 -68.83
N HIS A 97 -8.06 -23.30 -69.49
CA HIS A 97 -9.15 -23.60 -70.46
C HIS A 97 -10.65 -23.39 -70.10
N SER A 98 -11.17 -22.29 -70.66
CA SER A 98 -12.44 -22.13 -71.42
C SER A 98 -13.83 -22.25 -70.76
N GLN A 99 -14.43 -21.06 -70.57
CA GLN A 99 -15.85 -20.66 -70.68
C GLN A 99 -16.96 -21.72 -70.91
N ALA A 100 -17.93 -21.75 -69.99
CA ALA A 100 -19.37 -21.59 -70.31
C ALA A 100 -20.14 -21.17 -69.03
N ALA A 101 -21.25 -20.43 -69.16
CA ALA A 101 -21.93 -19.77 -68.04
C ALA A 101 -23.02 -20.64 -67.36
N ALA A 102 -23.07 -20.61 -66.02
CA ALA A 102 -24.26 -20.86 -65.20
C ALA A 102 -24.07 -20.26 -63.79
N GLU A 103 -25.11 -19.59 -63.27
CA GLU A 103 -25.10 -18.85 -62.01
C GLU A 103 -25.49 -19.75 -60.82
N ALA A 104 -24.76 -19.66 -59.69
CA ALA A 104 -25.05 -20.44 -58.47
C ALA A 104 -24.71 -19.65 -57.18
N PRO A 105 -25.42 -19.86 -56.03
CA PRO A 105 -25.41 -18.90 -54.92
C PRO A 105 -24.31 -19.10 -53.86
N ALA A 106 -24.00 -18.03 -53.13
CA ALA A 106 -22.91 -17.90 -52.15
C ALA A 106 -23.16 -18.61 -50.79
N PRO A 107 -22.08 -18.91 -50.00
CA PRO A 107 -22.15 -19.76 -48.79
C PRO A 107 -22.53 -19.00 -47.48
N ALA A 108 -22.99 -19.75 -46.48
CA ALA A 108 -23.50 -19.22 -45.20
C ALA A 108 -22.42 -19.05 -44.10
N THR A 109 -22.59 -18.02 -43.27
CA THR A 109 -21.73 -17.65 -42.13
C THR A 109 -22.01 -18.44 -40.83
N PRO A 110 -21.02 -18.54 -39.92
CA PRO A 110 -21.11 -19.38 -38.71
C PRO A 110 -22.09 -18.85 -37.63
N PRO A 111 -22.59 -19.72 -36.72
CA PRO A 111 -23.67 -19.39 -35.81
C PRO A 111 -23.25 -18.43 -34.68
N GLN A 112 -23.83 -17.23 -34.68
CA GLN A 112 -23.66 -16.23 -33.61
C GLN A 112 -24.55 -16.56 -32.40
N HIS A 113 -23.96 -16.61 -31.19
CA HIS A 113 -24.72 -16.70 -29.94
C HIS A 113 -25.39 -15.36 -29.62
N LYS A 114 -26.63 -15.17 -30.10
CA LYS A 114 -27.42 -13.96 -29.86
C LYS A 114 -28.23 -14.05 -28.57
N VAL A 115 -27.96 -13.14 -27.63
CA VAL A 115 -28.77 -12.90 -26.43
C VAL A 115 -29.66 -11.69 -26.68
N CYS A 116 -30.95 -11.77 -26.33
CA CYS A 116 -31.89 -10.65 -26.47
C CYS A 116 -32.33 -10.13 -25.10
N VAL A 117 -32.24 -8.81 -24.90
CA VAL A 117 -32.68 -8.07 -23.70
C VAL A 117 -33.67 -7.00 -24.15
N GLY A 118 -34.68 -6.68 -23.35
CA GLY A 118 -35.65 -5.62 -23.64
C GLY A 118 -35.75 -4.62 -22.48
N PHE A 119 -35.87 -3.33 -22.81
CA PHE A 119 -36.04 -2.26 -21.83
C PHE A 119 -37.30 -1.44 -22.12
N GLY A 120 -37.99 -1.00 -21.07
CA GLY A 120 -39.33 -0.40 -21.18
C GLY A 120 -40.38 -1.45 -21.57
N ARG A 121 -41.39 -1.06 -22.37
CA ARG A 121 -42.37 -2.00 -22.92
C ARG A 121 -41.84 -2.54 -24.27
N PRO A 122 -41.64 -3.86 -24.46
CA PRO A 122 -41.08 -4.39 -25.71
C PRO A 122 -41.92 -4.06 -26.95
N GLU A 123 -43.24 -3.95 -26.79
CA GLU A 123 -44.22 -3.62 -27.83
C GLU A 123 -44.03 -2.21 -28.44
N THR A 124 -43.40 -1.29 -27.70
CA THR A 124 -43.17 0.09 -28.13
C THR A 124 -41.71 0.39 -28.48
N SER A 125 -40.84 -0.62 -28.49
CA SER A 125 -39.43 -0.46 -28.86
C SER A 125 -39.28 -0.18 -30.37
N ASP A 126 -38.64 0.94 -30.70
CA ASP A 126 -38.44 1.43 -32.07
C ASP A 126 -36.96 1.40 -32.50
N LEU A 127 -36.07 0.89 -31.64
CA LEU A 127 -34.66 0.69 -31.90
C LEU A 127 -34.15 -0.64 -31.37
N THR A 128 -33.28 -1.28 -32.14
CA THR A 128 -32.41 -2.36 -31.67
C THR A 128 -30.98 -1.82 -31.49
N VAL A 129 -30.37 -2.03 -30.34
CA VAL A 129 -28.92 -1.78 -30.16
C VAL A 129 -28.21 -3.12 -30.04
N VAL A 130 -27.21 -3.38 -30.88
CA VAL A 130 -26.44 -4.64 -30.86
C VAL A 130 -25.05 -4.35 -30.32
N LEU A 131 -24.70 -4.96 -29.19
CA LEU A 131 -23.37 -4.96 -28.62
C LEU A 131 -22.60 -6.18 -29.13
N TYR A 132 -21.44 -5.95 -29.75
CA TYR A 132 -20.51 -7.01 -30.13
C TYR A 132 -19.35 -7.03 -29.13
N GLY A 133 -19.32 -8.10 -28.33
CA GLY A 133 -18.24 -8.35 -27.38
C GLY A 133 -17.09 -9.15 -27.99
N LYS A 134 -16.04 -9.33 -27.19
CA LYS A 134 -14.97 -10.30 -27.49
C LYS A 134 -15.57 -11.72 -27.63
N GLU A 135 -14.88 -12.60 -28.35
CA GLU A 135 -15.29 -14.00 -28.61
C GLU A 135 -16.59 -14.19 -29.41
N GLY A 136 -17.07 -13.16 -30.13
CA GLY A 136 -18.23 -13.28 -31.04
C GLY A 136 -19.59 -13.31 -30.34
N VAL A 137 -19.64 -12.93 -29.06
CA VAL A 137 -20.88 -12.74 -28.31
C VAL A 137 -21.60 -11.49 -28.83
N ALA A 138 -22.85 -11.65 -29.25
CA ALA A 138 -23.71 -10.54 -29.69
C ALA A 138 -24.90 -10.39 -28.76
N VAL A 139 -25.05 -9.22 -28.12
CA VAL A 139 -26.20 -8.91 -27.25
C VAL A 139 -27.08 -7.87 -27.93
N SER A 140 -28.30 -8.26 -28.28
CA SER A 140 -29.31 -7.42 -28.90
C SER A 140 -30.23 -6.83 -27.84
N MET A 141 -30.39 -5.51 -27.83
CA MET A 141 -31.23 -4.78 -26.89
C MET A 141 -32.40 -4.13 -27.62
N SER A 142 -33.64 -4.49 -27.28
CA SER A 142 -34.85 -3.79 -27.72
C SER A 142 -35.08 -2.57 -26.82
N VAL A 143 -35.03 -1.38 -27.41
CA VAL A 143 -34.95 -0.09 -26.72
C VAL A 143 -35.73 1.00 -27.46
N HIS A 144 -35.85 2.17 -26.85
CA HIS A 144 -36.62 3.32 -27.31
C HIS A 144 -35.65 4.46 -27.68
N ARG A 145 -35.75 5.00 -28.91
CA ARG A 145 -34.86 6.03 -29.45
C ARG A 145 -34.80 7.27 -28.55
N ASP A 146 -35.96 7.78 -28.17
CA ASP A 146 -36.08 9.02 -27.39
C ASP A 146 -35.39 8.92 -26.02
N VAL A 147 -35.56 7.80 -25.31
CA VAL A 147 -34.96 7.56 -23.99
C VAL A 147 -33.43 7.58 -24.07
N LEU A 148 -32.87 6.91 -25.09
CA LEU A 148 -31.43 6.86 -25.30
C LEU A 148 -30.87 8.21 -25.79
N ALA A 149 -31.55 8.88 -26.72
CA ALA A 149 -31.13 10.19 -27.23
C ALA A 149 -31.17 11.29 -26.16
N GLN A 150 -32.13 11.25 -25.24
CA GLN A 150 -32.21 12.17 -24.09
C GLN A 150 -31.11 11.90 -23.05
N SER A 151 -30.74 10.63 -22.84
CA SER A 151 -29.79 10.24 -21.79
C SER A 151 -28.32 10.27 -22.23
N SER A 152 -28.04 10.09 -23.52
CA SER A 152 -26.69 9.78 -24.03
C SER A 152 -26.32 10.57 -25.28
N ALA A 153 -25.21 11.30 -25.18
CA ALA A 153 -24.63 12.02 -26.31
C ALA A 153 -24.08 11.10 -27.42
N PHE A 154 -23.74 9.84 -27.10
CA PHE A 154 -23.41 8.83 -28.12
C PHE A 154 -24.65 8.48 -28.96
N PHE A 155 -25.75 8.07 -28.31
CA PHE A 155 -26.96 7.68 -29.02
C PHE A 155 -27.62 8.87 -29.73
N ALA A 156 -27.66 10.06 -29.13
CA ALA A 156 -28.16 11.28 -29.79
C ALA A 156 -27.43 11.56 -31.12
N ARG A 157 -26.09 11.50 -31.13
CA ARG A 157 -25.30 11.71 -32.35
C ARG A 157 -25.49 10.59 -33.38
N ARG A 158 -25.53 9.32 -32.93
CA ARG A 158 -25.67 8.17 -33.84
C ARG A 158 -27.04 8.14 -34.52
N LEU A 159 -28.11 8.42 -33.77
CA LEU A 159 -29.49 8.44 -34.27
C LEU A 159 -29.78 9.67 -35.16
N ALA A 160 -29.08 10.80 -34.95
CA ALA A 160 -29.17 11.96 -35.83
C ALA A 160 -28.42 11.77 -37.16
N ALA A 161 -27.31 11.01 -37.15
CA ALA A 161 -26.53 10.73 -38.36
C ALA A 161 -27.12 9.60 -39.22
N ASP A 162 -27.74 8.61 -38.59
CA ASP A 162 -28.15 7.37 -39.25
C ASP A 162 -29.54 6.95 -38.73
N GLY A 163 -30.58 7.19 -39.54
CA GLY A 163 -31.99 6.93 -39.18
C GLY A 163 -32.37 5.45 -39.06
N GLN A 164 -31.38 4.56 -39.05
CA GLN A 164 -31.53 3.11 -39.04
C GLN A 164 -32.24 2.60 -37.77
N PRO A 165 -33.07 1.54 -37.87
CA PRO A 165 -33.68 0.89 -36.71
C PRO A 165 -32.69 0.02 -35.90
N CYS A 166 -31.41 0.04 -36.27
CA CYS A 166 -30.34 -0.71 -35.62
C CYS A 166 -29.14 0.20 -35.35
N VAL A 167 -28.58 0.16 -34.13
CA VAL A 167 -27.31 0.80 -33.78
C VAL A 167 -26.35 -0.29 -33.29
N GLU A 168 -25.19 -0.38 -33.93
CA GLU A 168 -24.15 -1.34 -33.54
C GLU A 168 -23.07 -0.66 -32.69
N ILE A 169 -22.65 -1.34 -31.62
CA ILE A 169 -21.50 -0.96 -30.79
C ILE A 169 -20.53 -2.14 -30.83
N HIS A 170 -19.36 -1.90 -31.40
CA HIS A 170 -18.29 -2.88 -31.55
C HIS A 170 -17.26 -2.76 -30.41
N ASP A 171 -16.41 -3.78 -30.26
CA ASP A 171 -15.32 -3.85 -29.28
C ASP A 171 -15.73 -3.67 -27.80
N CYS A 172 -16.94 -4.11 -27.43
CA CYS A 172 -17.41 -4.07 -26.04
C CYS A 172 -16.60 -5.02 -25.14
N GLU A 173 -15.72 -4.46 -24.30
CA GLU A 173 -14.93 -5.26 -23.35
C GLU A 173 -15.77 -5.94 -22.26
N ASP A 174 -16.91 -5.33 -21.91
CA ASP A 174 -17.78 -5.79 -20.82
C ASP A 174 -19.25 -5.58 -21.20
N ALA A 175 -19.79 -6.49 -22.01
CA ALA A 175 -21.16 -6.42 -22.49
C ALA A 175 -22.20 -6.46 -21.36
N GLU A 176 -21.92 -7.14 -20.24
CA GLU A 176 -22.81 -7.15 -19.06
C GLU A 176 -22.98 -5.73 -18.50
N ILE A 177 -21.87 -5.03 -18.32
CA ILE A 177 -21.88 -3.65 -17.81
C ILE A 177 -22.50 -2.68 -18.81
N TYR A 178 -22.27 -2.83 -20.12
CA TYR A 178 -22.94 -1.98 -21.12
C TYR A 178 -24.47 -2.15 -21.11
N VAL A 179 -24.96 -3.39 -20.98
CA VAL A 179 -26.40 -3.67 -20.82
C VAL A 179 -26.94 -3.04 -19.52
N GLU A 180 -26.22 -3.15 -18.40
CA GLU A 180 -26.61 -2.50 -17.14
C GLU A 180 -26.66 -0.96 -17.30
N THR A 181 -25.63 -0.35 -17.87
CA THR A 181 -25.55 1.11 -18.09
C THR A 181 -26.67 1.62 -19.00
N VAL A 182 -27.06 0.86 -20.03
CA VAL A 182 -28.24 1.18 -20.86
C VAL A 182 -29.54 1.03 -20.06
N GLY A 183 -29.63 0.05 -19.17
CA GLY A 183 -30.75 -0.09 -18.23
C GLY A 183 -30.89 1.06 -17.22
N LEU A 184 -29.80 1.74 -16.89
CA LEU A 184 -29.81 2.96 -16.06
C LEU A 184 -30.38 4.18 -16.81
N MET A 185 -30.44 4.17 -18.14
CA MET A 185 -31.11 5.23 -18.93
C MET A 185 -32.65 5.17 -18.82
N TYR A 186 -33.20 4.06 -18.33
CA TYR A 186 -34.64 3.89 -18.06
C TYR A 186 -35.01 4.17 -16.60
N CYS A 187 -34.07 4.67 -15.81
CA CYS A 187 -34.24 4.88 -14.38
C CYS A 187 -34.05 6.36 -14.04
N ASP A 188 -34.91 6.90 -13.18
CA ASP A 188 -34.72 8.24 -12.63
C ASP A 188 -33.38 8.34 -11.88
N ASP A 189 -32.79 9.55 -11.81
CA ASP A 189 -31.49 9.79 -11.18
C ASP A 189 -31.38 9.24 -9.73
N GLY A 190 -32.48 9.29 -8.96
CA GLY A 190 -32.54 8.70 -7.62
C GLY A 190 -32.43 7.18 -7.61
N ALA A 191 -33.04 6.50 -8.59
CA ALA A 191 -32.95 5.05 -8.74
C ALA A 191 -31.55 4.60 -9.22
N ASN A 192 -30.90 5.41 -10.07
CA ASN A 192 -29.51 5.19 -10.48
C ASN A 192 -28.57 5.18 -9.27
N LYS A 193 -28.66 6.18 -8.38
CA LYS A 193 -27.89 6.21 -7.13
C LYS A 193 -28.16 5.00 -6.24
N HIS A 194 -29.42 4.64 -6.01
CA HIS A 194 -29.77 3.48 -5.17
C HIS A 194 -29.27 2.13 -5.71
N ARG A 195 -29.15 1.97 -7.03
CA ARG A 195 -28.53 0.77 -7.63
C ARG A 195 -27.01 0.75 -7.43
N LEU A 196 -26.33 1.87 -7.67
CA LEU A 196 -24.88 1.97 -7.47
C LEU A 196 -24.46 1.72 -6.02
N LEU A 197 -25.26 2.15 -5.04
CA LEU A 197 -25.04 1.89 -3.60
C LEU A 197 -24.96 0.39 -3.23
N LYS A 198 -25.48 -0.52 -4.08
CA LYS A 198 -25.42 -1.97 -3.84
C LYS A 198 -24.20 -2.66 -4.47
N GLN A 199 -23.36 -1.90 -5.16
CA GLN A 199 -22.19 -2.40 -5.88
C GLN A 199 -20.89 -2.15 -5.12
N SER A 200 -19.82 -2.83 -5.53
CA SER A 200 -18.44 -2.61 -5.08
C SER A 200 -17.72 -1.56 -5.94
N VAL A 201 -16.74 -0.84 -5.40
CA VAL A 201 -15.90 0.14 -6.12
C VAL A 201 -15.37 -0.40 -7.48
N PRO A 202 -14.79 -1.62 -7.60
CA PRO A 202 -14.31 -2.14 -8.88
C PRO A 202 -15.41 -2.39 -9.93
N ARG A 203 -16.68 -2.55 -9.52
CA ARG A 203 -17.82 -2.63 -10.45
C ARG A 203 -18.30 -1.24 -10.85
N VAL A 204 -18.39 -0.29 -9.91
CA VAL A 204 -18.75 1.10 -10.23
C VAL A 204 -17.72 1.74 -11.19
N LEU A 205 -16.43 1.45 -11.03
CA LEU A 205 -15.41 1.89 -12.01
C LEU A 205 -15.64 1.36 -13.43
N ARG A 206 -16.18 0.13 -13.58
CA ARG A 206 -16.56 -0.42 -14.90
C ARG A 206 -17.82 0.24 -15.45
N VAL A 207 -18.87 0.42 -14.63
CA VAL A 207 -20.08 1.16 -15.02
C VAL A 207 -19.75 2.57 -15.46
N MET A 208 -18.88 3.27 -14.71
CA MET A 208 -18.39 4.60 -15.03
C MET A 208 -17.63 4.63 -16.37
N LYS A 209 -16.75 3.66 -16.66
CA LYS A 209 -16.06 3.56 -17.96
C LYS A 209 -17.05 3.39 -19.12
N ALA A 210 -18.07 2.55 -18.96
CA ALA A 210 -19.10 2.36 -19.99
C ALA A 210 -19.99 3.62 -20.14
N ALA A 211 -20.33 4.30 -19.05
CA ALA A 211 -21.13 5.52 -19.06
C ALA A 211 -20.38 6.70 -19.71
N ASP A 212 -19.07 6.84 -19.48
CA ASP A 212 -18.20 7.84 -20.12
C ASP A 212 -18.12 7.58 -21.63
N ALA A 213 -17.88 6.32 -22.04
CA ALA A 213 -17.85 5.92 -23.45
C ALA A 213 -19.19 6.11 -24.18
N LEU A 214 -20.32 5.91 -23.49
CA LEU A 214 -21.66 6.19 -24.01
C LEU A 214 -22.05 7.68 -23.88
N GLY A 215 -21.21 8.53 -23.29
CA GLY A 215 -21.54 9.95 -23.04
C GLY A 215 -22.84 10.12 -22.25
N PHE A 216 -23.00 9.37 -21.15
CA PHE A 216 -24.16 9.37 -20.26
C PHE A 216 -23.84 10.13 -18.95
N PRO A 217 -23.89 11.48 -18.95
CA PRO A 217 -23.35 12.31 -17.87
C PRO A 217 -24.05 12.12 -16.51
N ALA A 218 -25.34 11.76 -16.49
CA ALA A 218 -26.07 11.53 -15.24
C ALA A 218 -25.59 10.26 -14.51
N CYS A 219 -25.26 9.19 -15.25
CA CYS A 219 -24.66 7.99 -14.68
C CYS A 219 -23.21 8.23 -14.26
N VAL A 220 -22.41 8.95 -15.06
CA VAL A 220 -21.04 9.34 -14.67
C VAL A 220 -21.06 10.15 -13.37
N ARG A 221 -21.93 11.15 -13.25
CA ARG A 221 -22.13 11.92 -12.01
C ARG A 221 -22.54 11.03 -10.84
N SER A 222 -23.50 10.13 -11.04
CA SER A 222 -23.93 9.20 -9.99
C SER A 222 -22.81 8.23 -9.55
N CYS A 223 -21.91 7.84 -10.46
CA CYS A 223 -20.71 7.07 -10.13
C CYS A 223 -19.69 7.89 -9.34
N LEU A 224 -19.46 9.15 -9.72
CA LEU A 224 -18.58 10.08 -8.99
C LEU A 224 -19.11 10.33 -7.56
N ASP A 225 -20.41 10.62 -7.41
CA ASP A 225 -21.06 10.81 -6.10
C ASP A 225 -20.90 9.57 -5.20
N TYR A 226 -21.03 8.36 -5.76
CA TYR A 226 -20.76 7.12 -5.03
C TYR A 226 -19.28 7.00 -4.63
N LEU A 227 -18.36 7.23 -5.58
CA LEU A 227 -16.91 7.08 -5.34
C LEU A 227 -16.38 8.12 -4.35
N GLU A 228 -16.98 9.31 -4.30
CA GLU A 228 -16.73 10.34 -3.28
C GLU A 228 -17.23 9.93 -1.89
N ALA A 229 -18.37 9.23 -1.81
CA ALA A 229 -18.98 8.84 -0.53
C ALA A 229 -18.39 7.56 0.11
N VAL A 230 -17.90 6.59 -0.67
CA VAL A 230 -17.45 5.28 -0.13
C VAL A 230 -15.95 5.24 0.22
N PRO A 231 -15.54 4.56 1.30
CA PRO A 231 -14.12 4.29 1.57
C PRO A 231 -13.53 3.39 0.47
N TRP A 232 -12.23 3.53 0.22
CA TRP A 232 -11.50 2.69 -0.75
C TRP A 232 -10.57 1.72 0.01
N ALA A 233 -10.53 0.47 -0.43
CA ALA A 233 -9.82 -0.62 0.24
C ALA A 233 -8.31 -0.60 -0.05
N GLY A 234 -7.59 0.35 0.56
CA GLY A 234 -6.14 0.48 0.49
C GLY A 234 -5.62 1.09 -0.81
N GLU A 235 -4.31 1.27 -0.90
CA GLU A 235 -3.65 2.04 -1.96
C GLU A 235 -3.93 1.53 -3.38
N GLU A 236 -4.16 0.22 -3.55
CA GLU A 236 -4.37 -0.36 -4.87
C GLU A 236 -5.76 -0.02 -5.44
N GLU A 237 -6.78 0.04 -4.58
CA GLU A 237 -8.10 0.53 -4.99
C GLU A 237 -8.06 2.05 -5.22
N GLU A 238 -7.35 2.80 -4.38
CA GLU A 238 -7.09 4.22 -4.56
C GLU A 238 -6.43 4.54 -5.92
N ARG A 239 -5.32 3.86 -6.26
CA ARG A 239 -4.65 4.02 -7.56
C ARG A 239 -5.59 3.74 -8.74
N ARG A 240 -6.47 2.74 -8.61
CA ARG A 240 -7.48 2.42 -9.64
C ARG A 240 -8.55 3.49 -9.76
N VAL A 241 -9.04 4.03 -8.64
CA VAL A 241 -10.00 5.14 -8.65
C VAL A 241 -9.37 6.40 -9.24
N VAL A 242 -8.22 6.84 -8.72
CA VAL A 242 -7.50 8.05 -9.19
C VAL A 242 -7.17 7.96 -10.67
N SER A 243 -6.60 6.84 -11.13
CA SER A 243 -6.26 6.68 -12.55
C SER A 243 -7.49 6.64 -13.45
N SER A 244 -8.62 6.11 -12.99
CA SER A 244 -9.85 6.06 -13.77
C SER A 244 -10.54 7.41 -13.85
N VAL A 245 -10.61 8.13 -12.73
CA VAL A 245 -11.18 9.49 -12.66
C VAL A 245 -10.35 10.48 -13.49
N ARG A 246 -9.03 10.37 -13.50
CA ARG A 246 -8.14 11.17 -14.38
C ARG A 246 -8.29 10.88 -15.88
N ARG A 247 -8.96 9.78 -16.28
CA ARG A 247 -9.18 9.40 -17.69
C ARG A 247 -10.56 9.78 -18.23
N LEU A 248 -11.47 10.31 -17.39
CA LEU A 248 -12.82 10.66 -17.80
C LEU A 248 -12.85 11.79 -18.84
N GLN A 249 -13.67 11.63 -19.87
CA GLN A 249 -13.81 12.60 -20.96
C GLN A 249 -15.08 13.45 -20.84
N CYS A 250 -16.15 12.91 -20.23
CA CYS A 250 -17.50 13.46 -20.31
C CYS A 250 -17.85 14.52 -19.23
N THR A 251 -16.91 14.89 -18.35
CA THR A 251 -17.17 15.87 -17.28
C THR A 251 -16.28 17.09 -17.39
N ASP A 252 -16.91 18.27 -17.48
CA ASP A 252 -16.29 19.53 -17.05
C ASP A 252 -15.70 19.32 -15.65
N GLY A 253 -14.42 19.67 -15.45
CA GLY A 253 -13.61 19.20 -14.30
C GLY A 253 -14.13 19.56 -12.90
N ALA A 254 -15.20 20.35 -12.80
CA ALA A 254 -15.92 20.67 -11.58
C ALA A 254 -16.36 19.42 -10.78
N GLY A 255 -16.88 18.38 -11.45
CA GLY A 255 -17.36 17.16 -10.78
C GLY A 255 -16.24 16.22 -10.29
N VAL A 256 -15.03 16.35 -10.85
CA VAL A 256 -13.87 15.52 -10.51
C VAL A 256 -13.11 16.06 -9.29
N SER A 257 -13.20 17.38 -9.06
CA SER A 257 -12.45 18.08 -8.00
C SER A 257 -12.75 17.57 -6.58
N PRO A 258 -14.01 17.34 -6.13
CA PRO A 258 -14.31 16.87 -4.77
C PRO A 258 -13.73 15.49 -4.48
N LEU A 259 -13.86 14.56 -5.43
CA LEU A 259 -13.32 13.20 -5.31
C LEU A 259 -11.79 13.20 -5.21
N LEU A 260 -11.10 13.92 -6.12
CA LEU A 260 -9.63 13.94 -6.10
C LEU A 260 -9.08 14.54 -4.80
N ARG A 261 -9.73 15.56 -4.22
CA ARG A 261 -9.36 16.19 -2.93
C ARG A 261 -9.27 15.20 -1.76
N ARG A 262 -9.87 14.01 -1.85
CA ARG A 262 -9.70 12.95 -0.83
C ARG A 262 -8.26 12.44 -0.70
N VAL A 263 -7.48 12.52 -1.78
CA VAL A 263 -6.17 11.84 -1.91
C VAL A 263 -5.08 12.69 -2.56
N ALA A 264 -5.44 13.71 -3.33
CA ALA A 264 -4.53 14.68 -3.91
C ALA A 264 -5.18 16.06 -3.97
N SER A 265 -4.39 17.12 -3.78
CA SER A 265 -4.88 18.47 -4.10
C SER A 265 -5.29 18.56 -5.56
N SER A 266 -6.39 19.25 -5.83
CA SER A 266 -6.67 19.76 -7.18
C SER A 266 -5.64 20.82 -7.62
N ASP A 267 -4.97 21.49 -6.67
CA ASP A 267 -3.90 22.46 -6.91
C ASP A 267 -2.50 21.87 -6.69
N SER A 268 -1.68 21.82 -7.74
CA SER A 268 -0.31 21.28 -7.72
C SER A 268 0.70 22.07 -6.85
N GLY A 269 0.23 23.04 -6.05
CA GLY A 269 1.06 23.86 -5.17
C GLY A 269 0.73 23.82 -3.67
N CYS A 270 -0.41 23.24 -3.22
CA CYS A 270 -0.97 23.65 -1.92
C CYS A 270 -1.55 22.59 -0.94
N LEU A 271 -1.34 21.27 -1.11
CA LEU A 271 -1.57 20.30 0.01
C LEU A 271 -0.32 19.47 0.32
N ARG A 272 0.74 20.16 0.73
CA ARG A 272 1.47 19.63 1.90
C ARG A 272 0.48 19.73 3.08
N PRO A 273 0.38 18.75 3.99
CA PRO A 273 -0.18 19.07 5.31
C PRO A 273 0.55 20.33 5.83
N PRO A 274 -0.12 21.24 6.59
CA PRO A 274 0.55 22.37 7.21
C PRO A 274 1.91 21.94 7.75
N ALA A 275 2.99 22.68 7.45
CA ALA A 275 4.36 22.15 7.57
C ALA A 275 4.73 21.71 9.00
N ASP A 276 3.97 22.22 9.97
CA ASP A 276 3.94 21.94 11.39
C ASP A 276 3.04 20.76 11.82
N THR A 277 2.19 20.18 10.97
CA THR A 277 1.26 19.08 11.33
C THR A 277 1.97 17.91 12.01
N PHE A 278 3.13 17.49 11.47
CA PHE A 278 3.96 16.46 12.09
C PHE A 278 4.57 16.93 13.43
N ALA A 279 4.94 18.21 13.54
CA ALA A 279 5.40 18.81 14.79
C ALA A 279 4.29 18.84 15.84
N HIS A 280 3.06 19.20 15.45
CA HIS A 280 1.88 19.24 16.30
C HIS A 280 1.47 17.84 16.80
N ILE A 281 1.48 16.83 15.91
CA ILE A 281 1.29 15.42 16.32
C ILE A 281 2.37 15.00 17.32
N THR A 282 3.63 15.34 17.04
CA THR A 282 4.75 15.03 17.95
C THR A 282 4.56 15.73 19.30
N GLU A 283 4.20 17.01 19.31
CA GLU A 283 3.94 17.79 20.52
C GLU A 283 2.77 17.23 21.34
N MET A 284 1.64 16.88 20.72
CA MET A 284 0.51 16.23 21.39
C MET A 284 0.91 14.92 22.08
N VAL A 285 1.74 14.10 21.43
CA VAL A 285 2.26 12.85 22.01
C VAL A 285 3.23 13.11 23.17
N LEU A 286 4.09 14.14 23.05
CA LEU A 286 5.06 14.51 24.09
C LEU A 286 4.37 15.11 25.33
N ALA A 287 3.32 15.90 25.13
CA ALA A 287 2.55 16.57 26.19
C ALA A 287 1.50 15.68 26.86
N SER A 288 1.15 14.53 26.25
CA SER A 288 0.13 13.62 26.80
C SER A 288 0.53 13.05 28.17
N THR A 289 -0.42 13.09 29.11
CA THR A 289 -0.25 12.58 30.48
C THR A 289 -0.82 11.17 30.68
N ASP A 290 -1.56 10.63 29.69
CA ASP A 290 -2.06 9.25 29.73
C ASP A 290 -0.98 8.27 29.24
N GLU A 291 -0.56 7.36 30.12
CA GLU A 291 0.54 6.45 29.85
C GLU A 291 0.18 5.38 28.79
N ARG A 292 -1.10 5.01 28.66
CA ARG A 292 -1.53 4.00 27.71
C ARG A 292 -1.62 4.57 26.29
N GLY A 293 -2.44 5.60 26.09
CA GLY A 293 -2.64 6.26 24.80
C GLY A 293 -1.37 6.90 24.28
N ARG A 294 -0.48 7.42 25.15
CA ARG A 294 0.86 7.85 24.77
C ARG A 294 1.69 6.69 24.22
N ARG A 295 1.72 5.53 24.87
CA ARG A 295 2.48 4.35 24.41
C ARG A 295 1.95 3.79 23.08
N GLU A 296 0.63 3.63 22.96
CA GLU A 296 -0.02 3.13 21.75
C GLU A 296 0.19 4.10 20.57
N THR A 297 0.01 5.40 20.78
CA THR A 297 0.27 6.43 19.74
C THR A 297 1.75 6.53 19.38
N LYS A 298 2.68 6.45 20.35
CA LYS A 298 4.13 6.41 20.09
C LYS A 298 4.52 5.25 19.16
N ALA A 299 3.95 4.07 19.40
CA ALA A 299 4.19 2.88 18.58
C ALA A 299 3.59 3.02 17.17
N LEU A 300 2.35 3.54 17.06
CA LEU A 300 1.68 3.80 15.78
C LEU A 300 2.47 4.79 14.92
N VAL A 301 2.81 5.97 15.46
CA VAL A 301 3.57 7.00 14.74
C VAL A 301 4.94 6.45 14.31
N LEU A 302 5.64 5.71 15.18
CA LEU A 302 6.93 5.11 14.84
C LEU A 302 6.82 4.04 13.73
N SER A 303 5.70 3.29 13.65
CA SER A 303 5.47 2.35 12.54
C SER A 303 5.21 3.09 11.24
N LEU A 304 4.27 4.05 11.24
CA LEU A 304 3.92 4.84 10.06
C LEU A 304 5.13 5.56 9.46
N LEU A 305 6.05 6.06 10.30
CA LEU A 305 7.31 6.64 9.84
C LEU A 305 8.23 5.62 9.16
N LYS A 306 8.41 4.43 9.75
CA LYS A 306 9.23 3.36 9.15
C LYS A 306 8.67 2.90 7.81
N ASP A 307 7.35 2.79 7.70
CA ASP A 307 6.67 2.35 6.48
C ASP A 307 6.72 3.44 5.39
N SER A 308 6.59 4.71 5.76
CA SER A 308 6.81 5.85 4.86
C SER A 308 8.24 5.89 4.30
N THR A 309 9.25 5.66 5.14
CA THR A 309 10.67 5.60 4.70
C THR A 309 10.94 4.40 3.80
N ARG A 310 10.25 3.26 3.99
CA ARG A 310 10.34 2.10 3.09
C ARG A 310 9.73 2.39 1.72
N GLY A 311 8.57 3.06 1.68
CA GLY A 311 7.84 3.36 0.43
C GLY A 311 8.66 4.17 -0.57
N HIS A 312 9.47 5.13 -0.11
CA HIS A 312 10.33 5.94 -0.99
C HIS A 312 11.49 5.19 -1.66
N VAL A 313 11.81 3.96 -1.26
CA VAL A 313 12.92 3.18 -1.85
C VAL A 313 12.45 2.30 -3.01
N GLY A 314 11.14 2.14 -3.23
CA GLY A 314 10.58 1.06 -4.05
C GLY A 314 9.74 1.43 -5.29
N GLY A 315 9.43 2.70 -5.54
CA GLY A 315 8.46 3.04 -6.61
C GLY A 315 8.50 4.49 -7.08
N GLY A 316 9.20 4.71 -8.20
CA GLY A 316 9.28 5.99 -8.91
C GLY A 316 9.56 5.79 -10.40
N ALA A 317 8.82 4.88 -11.04
CA ALA A 317 8.88 4.70 -12.50
C ALA A 317 8.35 5.93 -13.26
N ASP A 318 7.51 6.72 -12.58
CA ASP A 318 7.04 8.03 -13.02
C ASP A 318 7.98 9.07 -12.40
N GLY A 319 8.65 9.89 -13.24
CA GLY A 319 9.75 10.80 -12.86
C GLY A 319 9.40 11.99 -11.96
N SER A 320 8.62 11.75 -10.90
CA SER A 320 8.25 12.72 -9.87
C SER A 320 9.43 12.97 -8.92
N PRO A 321 9.65 14.21 -8.46
CA PRO A 321 10.72 14.51 -7.50
C PRO A 321 10.49 13.78 -6.17
N PRO A 322 11.56 13.40 -5.45
CA PRO A 322 11.45 12.70 -4.17
C PRO A 322 10.63 13.53 -3.19
N THR A 323 9.56 12.94 -2.67
CA THR A 323 8.60 13.64 -1.81
C THR A 323 9.32 14.09 -0.54
N PRO A 324 9.20 15.37 -0.12
CA PRO A 324 9.98 15.88 1.01
C PRO A 324 9.51 15.22 2.30
N GLY A 325 10.29 14.25 2.78
CA GLY A 325 9.90 13.28 3.82
C GLY A 325 9.16 13.88 5.02
N ILE A 326 8.10 13.17 5.42
CA ILE A 326 7.05 13.59 6.37
C ILE A 326 7.61 14.23 7.66
N SER A 327 8.69 13.68 8.20
CA SER A 327 9.37 14.22 9.38
C SER A 327 10.48 15.18 8.99
N SER A 328 10.40 16.45 9.38
CA SER A 328 11.56 17.33 9.36
C SER A 328 12.53 16.95 10.49
N SER A 329 13.83 16.89 10.19
CA SER A 329 14.86 16.70 11.23
C SER A 329 14.87 17.85 12.22
N GLU A 330 14.61 19.08 11.74
CA GLU A 330 14.57 20.28 12.56
C GLU A 330 13.49 20.19 13.65
N THR A 331 12.30 19.71 13.32
CA THR A 331 11.23 19.41 14.28
C THR A 331 11.70 18.41 15.33
N LEU A 332 12.23 17.25 14.92
CA LEU A 332 12.68 16.21 15.85
C LEU A 332 13.82 16.70 16.75
N TYR A 333 14.77 17.47 16.20
CA TYR A 333 15.85 18.08 16.96
C TYR A 333 15.37 19.18 17.92
N GLY A 334 14.40 19.99 17.51
CA GLY A 334 13.73 20.97 18.36
C GLY A 334 13.01 20.31 19.53
N SER A 335 12.22 19.27 19.26
CA SER A 335 11.57 18.44 20.30
C SER A 335 12.59 17.80 21.25
N CYS A 336 13.71 17.26 20.72
CA CYS A 336 14.79 16.70 21.53
C CYS A 336 15.40 17.74 22.48
N ARG A 337 15.69 18.95 21.98
CA ARG A 337 16.20 20.07 22.80
C ARG A 337 15.19 20.47 23.88
N GLY A 338 13.92 20.66 23.51
CA GLY A 338 12.86 21.02 24.45
C GLY A 338 12.66 20.00 25.57
N CYS A 339 12.67 18.69 25.25
CA CYS A 339 12.66 17.62 26.25
C CYS A 339 13.92 17.63 27.14
N LEU A 340 15.10 17.82 26.56
CA LEU A 340 16.37 17.88 27.29
C LEU A 340 16.40 19.08 28.26
N ASP A 341 15.93 20.24 27.84
CA ASP A 341 15.88 21.45 28.67
C ASP A 341 14.89 21.31 29.83
N ARG A 342 13.74 20.65 29.60
CA ARG A 342 12.81 20.28 30.68
C ARG A 342 13.44 19.27 31.63
N LEU A 343 14.13 18.24 31.11
CA LEU A 343 14.83 17.25 31.91
C LEU A 343 15.93 17.87 32.77
N ARG A 344 16.71 18.82 32.24
CA ARG A 344 17.74 19.59 32.99
C ARG A 344 17.13 20.34 34.17
N ARG A 345 16.02 21.07 33.95
CA ARG A 345 15.30 21.78 35.03
C ARG A 345 14.77 20.81 36.09
N LEU A 346 14.19 19.69 35.68
CA LEU A 346 13.65 18.67 36.58
C LEU A 346 14.73 17.95 37.41
N LEU A 347 15.91 17.69 36.85
CA LEU A 347 17.02 17.10 37.62
C LEU A 347 17.63 18.10 38.61
N ALA A 348 17.69 19.39 38.27
CA ALA A 348 18.07 20.43 39.22
C ALA A 348 17.06 20.56 40.37
N GLU A 349 15.75 20.56 40.06
CA GLU A 349 14.65 20.50 41.04
C GLU A 349 14.79 19.26 41.96
N ALA A 350 15.03 18.08 41.38
CA ALA A 350 15.22 16.83 42.14
C ALA A 350 16.53 16.73 42.94
N SER A 351 17.48 17.64 42.74
CA SER A 351 18.74 17.72 43.50
C SER A 351 18.64 18.64 44.73
N SER A 352 17.56 19.43 44.84
CA SER A 352 17.33 20.36 45.94
C SER A 352 16.31 19.78 46.91
N GLU A 353 16.73 19.36 48.10
CA GLU A 353 15.80 19.10 49.20
C GLU A 353 15.07 20.42 49.58
N PRO A 354 13.77 20.41 49.92
CA PRO A 354 12.83 19.27 49.98
C PRO A 354 11.97 19.11 48.70
N ALA A 355 12.43 19.56 47.53
CA ALA A 355 11.61 19.61 46.31
C ALA A 355 11.40 18.24 45.64
N TYR A 356 12.09 17.18 46.09
CA TYR A 356 11.90 15.84 45.54
C TYR A 356 10.53 15.26 45.90
N SER A 357 9.74 14.94 44.88
CA SER A 357 8.43 14.31 45.03
C SER A 357 8.19 13.23 43.98
N ALA A 358 7.23 12.34 44.24
CA ALA A 358 6.79 11.34 43.25
C ALA A 358 6.29 11.99 41.93
N ALA A 359 5.77 13.23 42.00
CA ALA A 359 5.38 14.00 40.82
C ALA A 359 6.60 14.45 39.99
N VAL A 360 7.67 14.91 40.64
CA VAL A 360 8.95 15.24 39.97
C VAL A 360 9.58 13.99 39.37
N ALA A 361 9.63 12.88 40.10
CA ALA A 361 10.13 11.60 39.58
C ALA A 361 9.32 11.12 38.35
N ARG A 362 7.98 11.24 38.38
CA ARG A 362 7.12 10.93 37.22
C ARG A 362 7.43 11.83 36.02
N ARG A 363 7.64 13.14 36.24
CA ARG A 363 8.00 14.10 35.17
C ARG A 363 9.37 13.80 34.57
N ILE A 364 10.36 13.43 35.38
CA ILE A 364 11.69 12.98 34.91
C ILE A 364 11.57 11.73 34.05
N ALA A 365 10.81 10.73 34.53
CA ALA A 365 10.57 9.51 33.77
C ALA A 365 9.83 9.77 32.44
N LEU A 366 8.88 10.72 32.42
CA LEU A 366 8.16 11.14 31.22
C LEU A 366 9.10 11.77 30.18
N GLU A 367 9.90 12.78 30.55
CA GLU A 367 10.81 13.44 29.62
C GLU A 367 11.91 12.51 29.11
N ALA A 368 12.45 11.62 29.96
CA ALA A 368 13.43 10.63 29.53
C ALA A 368 12.84 9.60 28.55
N ASP A 369 11.62 9.12 28.79
CA ASP A 369 10.90 8.23 27.87
C ASP A 369 10.48 8.93 26.56
N ASN A 370 10.23 10.24 26.62
CA ASN A 370 10.03 11.09 25.46
C ASN A 370 11.32 11.22 24.62
N LEU A 371 12.48 11.42 25.25
CA LEU A 371 13.78 11.43 24.56
C LEU A 371 14.10 10.09 23.90
N VAL A 372 13.88 8.95 24.57
CA VAL A 372 14.09 7.61 23.97
C VAL A 372 13.24 7.46 22.70
N TRP A 373 11.98 7.86 22.74
CA TRP A 373 11.09 7.78 21.56
C TRP A 373 11.52 8.73 20.43
N LEU A 374 11.89 9.97 20.74
CA LEU A 374 12.40 10.92 19.73
C LEU A 374 13.69 10.43 19.06
N VAL A 375 14.58 9.76 19.81
CA VAL A 375 15.77 9.09 19.28
C VAL A 375 15.39 7.94 18.35
N GLU A 376 14.36 7.15 18.69
CA GLU A 376 13.84 6.10 17.80
C GLU A 376 13.21 6.66 16.53
N MET A 377 12.53 7.83 16.60
CA MET A 377 12.01 8.52 15.42
C MET A 377 13.13 9.06 14.52
N LEU A 378 14.19 9.64 15.10
CA LEU A 378 15.38 10.08 14.36
C LEU A 378 15.99 8.90 13.58
N VAL A 379 16.25 7.78 14.26
CA VAL A 379 16.78 6.55 13.64
C VAL A 379 15.82 5.99 12.58
N ALA A 380 14.52 5.93 12.86
CA ALA A 380 13.51 5.44 11.92
C ALA A 380 13.43 6.28 10.64
N SER A 381 13.62 7.60 10.74
CA SER A 381 13.60 8.53 9.61
C SER A 381 14.84 8.44 8.70
N GLN A 382 15.81 7.56 9.00
CA GLN A 382 17.13 7.47 8.35
C GLN A 382 17.94 8.78 8.36
N ARG A 383 17.56 9.75 9.19
CA ARG A 383 18.29 11.01 9.34
C ARG A 383 19.42 10.83 10.37
N ALA A 384 20.54 11.51 10.13
CA ALA A 384 21.69 11.46 11.03
C ALA A 384 21.29 11.86 12.46
N CYS A 385 21.25 10.90 13.38
CA CYS A 385 21.00 11.09 14.81
C CYS A 385 22.25 11.61 15.56
N ASP A 386 23.36 11.74 14.83
CA ASP A 386 24.69 12.09 15.30
C ASP A 386 24.72 13.41 16.08
N GLY A 387 23.93 14.39 15.64
CA GLY A 387 23.76 15.68 16.32
C GLY A 387 23.14 15.54 17.71
N PHE A 388 22.28 14.53 17.94
CA PHE A 388 21.70 14.30 19.26
C PHE A 388 22.68 13.57 20.17
N VAL A 389 23.47 12.63 19.64
CA VAL A 389 24.55 12.00 20.42
C VAL A 389 25.58 13.05 20.83
N ALA A 390 25.96 13.97 19.92
CA ALA A 390 26.82 15.09 20.23
C ALA A 390 26.22 15.98 21.32
N LEU A 391 24.96 16.39 21.17
CA LEU A 391 24.23 17.20 22.16
C LEU A 391 24.18 16.55 23.55
N TRP A 392 23.83 15.26 23.62
CA TRP A 392 23.73 14.49 24.87
C TRP A 392 25.10 14.27 25.51
N SER A 393 26.12 13.94 24.71
CA SER A 393 27.50 13.78 25.21
C SER A 393 28.04 15.07 25.86
N GLY A 394 27.59 16.25 25.39
CA GLY A 394 27.98 17.54 25.95
C GLY A 394 27.42 17.85 27.35
N GLN A 395 26.48 17.06 27.87
CA GLN A 395 25.71 17.40 29.08
C GLN A 395 26.41 17.04 30.39
N ALA A 396 27.63 17.52 30.60
CA ALA A 396 28.41 17.24 31.83
C ALA A 396 27.70 17.72 33.12
N GLU A 397 27.05 18.88 33.08
CA GLU A 397 26.26 19.41 34.21
C GLU A 397 25.06 18.51 34.52
N LEU A 398 24.38 17.98 33.50
CA LEU A 398 23.24 17.07 33.70
C LEU A 398 23.71 15.75 34.32
N ALA A 399 24.89 15.25 33.94
CA ALA A 399 25.49 14.07 34.56
C ALA A 399 25.90 14.33 36.03
N ALA A 400 26.31 15.56 36.37
CA ALA A 400 26.58 15.95 37.75
C ALA A 400 25.29 16.03 38.60
N SER A 401 24.22 16.67 38.09
CA SER A 401 22.90 16.65 38.75
C SER A 401 22.29 15.25 38.82
N HIS A 402 22.53 14.42 37.80
CA HIS A 402 22.11 13.02 37.79
C HIS A 402 22.70 12.28 38.99
N ALA A 403 24.01 12.36 39.24
CA ALA A 403 24.66 11.65 40.34
C ALA A 403 24.01 11.92 41.71
N GLY A 404 23.60 13.17 41.97
CA GLY A 404 22.94 13.60 43.22
C GLY A 404 21.45 13.26 43.32
N ALA A 405 20.76 12.96 42.20
CA ALA A 405 19.33 12.67 42.22
C ALA A 405 19.03 11.27 42.79
N PRO A 406 17.82 11.03 43.34
CA PRO A 406 17.42 9.69 43.80
C PRO A 406 17.38 8.67 42.66
N ALA A 407 17.73 7.41 42.97
CA ALA A 407 17.89 6.33 41.98
C ALA A 407 16.66 6.15 41.05
N ALA A 408 15.44 6.33 41.59
CA ALA A 408 14.16 6.27 40.88
C ALA A 408 13.99 7.34 39.76
N SER A 409 14.79 8.40 39.79
CA SER A 409 14.89 9.41 38.73
C SER A 409 16.08 9.12 37.80
N ARG A 410 17.23 8.77 38.39
CA ARG A 410 18.49 8.52 37.66
C ARG A 410 18.36 7.45 36.58
N HIS A 411 17.77 6.30 36.92
CA HIS A 411 17.67 5.19 35.98
C HIS A 411 16.90 5.57 34.71
N ALA A 412 15.94 6.51 34.78
CA ALA A 412 15.14 6.89 33.63
C ALA A 412 15.98 7.64 32.60
N VAL A 413 16.82 8.57 33.08
CA VAL A 413 17.85 9.27 32.30
C VAL A 413 18.85 8.28 31.73
N SER A 414 19.29 7.30 32.53
CA SER A 414 20.26 6.27 32.09
C SER A 414 19.71 5.36 30.98
N ARG A 415 18.39 5.19 30.83
CA ARG A 415 17.79 4.53 29.64
C ARG A 415 18.05 5.30 28.34
N VAL A 416 18.12 6.64 28.36
CA VAL A 416 18.48 7.44 27.18
C VAL A 416 19.91 7.13 26.77
N THR A 417 20.86 7.23 27.70
CA THR A 417 22.27 6.86 27.49
C THR A 417 22.42 5.43 26.96
N ALA A 418 21.70 4.46 27.54
CA ALA A 418 21.71 3.07 27.09
C ALA A 418 21.23 2.94 25.62
N ARG A 419 20.13 3.61 25.24
CA ARG A 419 19.63 3.62 23.85
C ARG A 419 20.63 4.21 22.86
N LEU A 420 21.39 5.23 23.27
CA LEU A 420 22.44 5.84 22.44
C LEU A 420 23.62 4.89 22.26
N PHE A 421 24.09 4.20 23.31
CA PHE A 421 25.14 3.19 23.16
C PHE A 421 24.73 2.04 22.24
N VAL A 422 23.49 1.57 22.33
CA VAL A 422 22.93 0.57 21.39
C VAL A 422 22.96 1.10 19.96
N GLY A 423 22.53 2.34 19.74
CA GLY A 423 22.48 2.96 18.42
C GLY A 423 23.86 3.15 17.78
N VAL A 424 24.82 3.69 18.54
CA VAL A 424 26.20 3.89 18.08
C VAL A 424 26.90 2.55 17.82
N GLY A 425 26.79 1.59 18.73
CA GLY A 425 27.45 0.29 18.59
C GLY A 425 26.88 -0.60 17.48
N ARG A 426 25.63 -0.37 17.05
CA ARG A 426 25.02 -1.02 15.88
C ARG A 426 25.25 -0.29 14.55
N GLY A 427 25.80 0.93 14.58
CA GLY A 427 25.90 1.79 13.39
C GLY A 427 24.56 2.42 12.96
N GLU A 428 23.53 2.40 13.83
CA GLU A 428 22.30 3.20 13.65
C GLU A 428 22.59 4.71 13.79
N MET A 429 23.72 5.05 14.42
CA MET A 429 24.21 6.41 14.66
C MET A 429 25.73 6.40 14.43
N LEU A 430 26.26 7.38 13.70
CA LEU A 430 27.68 7.48 13.33
C LEU A 430 28.31 8.81 13.81
N PRO A 431 28.15 9.20 15.08
CA PRO A 431 28.67 10.46 15.59
C PRO A 431 30.20 10.54 15.51
N PRO A 432 30.77 11.75 15.41
CA PRO A 432 32.21 11.96 15.30
C PRO A 432 32.95 11.40 16.53
N ARG A 433 34.22 11.05 16.35
CA ARG A 433 35.08 10.43 17.38
C ARG A 433 34.92 11.09 18.74
N ASP A 434 34.97 12.42 18.80
CA ASP A 434 35.00 13.16 20.06
C ASP A 434 33.65 13.13 20.78
N ALA A 435 32.54 13.02 20.05
CA ALA A 435 31.22 12.78 20.65
C ALA A 435 31.10 11.36 21.22
N ARG A 436 31.67 10.34 20.55
CA ARG A 436 31.74 8.96 21.08
C ARG A 436 32.60 8.88 22.35
N LEU A 437 33.78 9.51 22.32
CA LEU A 437 34.68 9.58 23.47
C LEU A 437 34.02 10.32 24.65
N ARG A 438 33.41 11.48 24.39
CA ARG A 438 32.72 12.27 25.41
C ARG A 438 31.50 11.54 25.98
N LEU A 439 30.72 10.82 25.17
CA LEU A 439 29.61 9.97 25.63
C LEU A 439 30.11 8.94 26.64
N LEU A 440 31.23 8.27 26.35
CA LEU A 440 31.86 7.32 27.25
C LEU A 440 32.41 8.00 28.52
N GLN A 441 33.11 9.12 28.39
CA GLN A 441 33.69 9.83 29.54
C GLN A 441 32.63 10.41 30.50
N VAL A 442 31.56 11.01 29.98
CA VAL A 442 30.52 11.69 30.78
C VAL A 442 29.48 10.70 31.30
N TRP A 443 29.03 9.75 30.48
CA TRP A 443 27.82 8.97 30.76
C TRP A 443 28.04 7.49 31.07
N LEU A 444 29.23 6.91 30.85
CA LEU A 444 29.48 5.51 31.19
C LEU A 444 29.44 5.27 32.71
N GLN A 445 29.99 6.18 33.52
CA GLN A 445 29.93 6.05 34.98
C GLN A 445 28.49 6.16 35.52
N PRO A 446 27.70 7.21 35.20
CA PRO A 446 26.27 7.27 35.52
C PRO A 446 25.47 6.02 35.13
N LEU A 447 25.77 5.43 33.96
CA LEU A 447 25.10 4.20 33.51
C LEU A 447 25.51 2.97 34.33
N ILE A 448 26.79 2.88 34.76
CA ILE A 448 27.27 1.81 35.66
C ILE A 448 26.58 1.91 37.02
N ASP A 449 26.47 3.12 37.58
CA ASP A 449 25.88 3.35 38.91
C ASP A 449 24.39 2.97 38.98
N ASP A 450 23.66 3.04 37.86
CA ASP A 450 22.26 2.61 37.77
C ASP A 450 22.09 1.20 37.17
N TYR A 451 23.16 0.53 36.74
CA TYR A 451 23.08 -0.70 35.93
C TYR A 451 22.35 -1.85 36.64
N ALA A 452 22.68 -2.07 37.91
CA ALA A 452 21.99 -3.01 38.79
C ALA A 452 20.47 -2.75 38.87
N TRP A 453 20.07 -1.47 38.91
CA TRP A 453 18.66 -1.08 38.95
C TRP A 453 17.99 -1.34 37.60
N LEU A 454 18.64 -0.96 36.50
CA LEU A 454 18.15 -1.16 35.13
C LEU A 454 17.89 -2.64 34.80
N GLN A 455 18.78 -3.54 35.25
CA GLN A 455 18.57 -4.98 35.14
C GLN A 455 17.32 -5.44 35.92
N ARG A 456 17.21 -5.06 37.21
CA ARG A 456 16.10 -5.49 38.08
C ARG A 456 14.73 -4.96 37.65
N ALA A 457 14.66 -3.75 37.12
CA ALA A 457 13.40 -3.13 36.68
C ALA A 457 12.87 -3.62 35.33
N GLY A 458 13.65 -4.40 34.58
CA GLY A 458 13.24 -4.95 33.28
C GLY A 458 12.11 -5.99 33.35
N GLY A 459 11.83 -6.56 34.53
CA GLY A 459 10.97 -7.74 34.69
C GLY A 459 9.47 -7.60 34.41
N SER A 460 8.94 -6.39 34.13
CA SER A 460 7.49 -6.18 33.98
C SER A 460 7.03 -5.22 32.88
N ARG A 461 7.93 -4.73 32.00
CA ARG A 461 7.56 -3.85 30.88
C ARG A 461 8.14 -4.33 29.55
N PRO A 462 7.38 -4.29 28.44
CA PRO A 462 7.83 -4.78 27.13
C PRO A 462 8.95 -3.94 26.49
N ALA A 463 9.22 -2.73 26.99
CA ALA A 463 10.40 -1.94 26.65
C ALA A 463 11.56 -2.20 27.64
N ALA A 464 11.83 -3.49 27.88
CA ALA A 464 12.80 -3.97 28.86
C ALA A 464 14.23 -3.52 28.49
N PHE A 465 15.06 -3.36 29.52
CA PHE A 465 16.48 -3.08 29.36
C PHE A 465 17.20 -4.33 28.85
N ASP A 466 17.49 -4.40 27.56
CA ASP A 466 18.28 -5.49 26.99
C ASP A 466 19.76 -5.30 27.33
N ARG A 467 20.17 -5.97 28.41
CA ARG A 467 21.56 -6.02 28.91
C ARG A 467 22.56 -6.31 27.79
N ARG A 468 22.30 -7.30 26.93
CA ARG A 468 23.27 -7.75 25.91
C ARG A 468 23.48 -6.68 24.84
N LEU A 469 22.40 -6.04 24.40
CA LEU A 469 22.49 -4.97 23.40
C LEU A 469 23.22 -3.73 23.95
N VAL A 470 23.05 -3.42 25.24
CA VAL A 470 23.75 -2.30 25.87
C VAL A 470 25.24 -2.62 26.08
N GLU A 471 25.57 -3.83 26.55
CA GLU A 471 26.95 -4.31 26.69
C GLU A 471 27.70 -4.32 25.35
N ASP A 472 27.13 -4.94 24.31
CA ASP A 472 27.68 -4.91 22.96
C ASP A 472 27.75 -3.47 22.42
N GLY A 473 26.74 -2.63 22.68
CA GLY A 473 26.69 -1.24 22.26
C GLY A 473 27.85 -0.39 22.81
N ILE A 474 28.07 -0.47 24.12
CA ILE A 474 29.22 0.18 24.80
C ILE A 474 30.53 -0.39 24.25
N GLY A 475 30.65 -1.72 24.18
CA GLY A 475 31.86 -2.41 23.74
C GLY A 475 32.28 -2.04 22.31
N GLN A 476 31.34 -2.04 21.36
CA GLN A 476 31.59 -1.58 19.99
C GLN A 476 31.97 -0.10 19.96
N THR A 477 31.27 0.76 20.71
CA THR A 477 31.58 2.20 20.78
C THR A 477 33.04 2.41 21.22
N ILE A 478 33.49 1.72 22.28
CA ILE A 478 34.89 1.77 22.74
C ILE A 478 35.85 1.30 21.64
N LEU A 479 35.58 0.16 20.99
CA LEU A 479 36.43 -0.43 19.96
C LEU A 479 36.61 0.41 18.68
N THR A 480 35.85 1.49 18.52
CA THR A 480 35.98 2.48 17.43
C THR A 480 36.89 3.68 17.76
N LEU A 481 37.38 3.79 19.00
CA LEU A 481 38.31 4.85 19.42
C LEU A 481 39.78 4.45 19.18
N PRO A 482 40.75 5.37 19.23
CA PRO A 482 42.18 5.05 19.31
C PRO A 482 42.54 4.08 20.46
N LEU A 483 43.64 3.33 20.32
CA LEU A 483 44.06 2.31 21.30
C LEU A 483 44.34 2.88 22.69
N GLU A 484 44.76 4.14 22.80
CA GLU A 484 44.99 4.81 24.08
C GLU A 484 43.68 5.10 24.83
N ASP A 485 42.66 5.59 24.13
CA ASP A 485 41.31 5.78 24.67
C ASP A 485 40.66 4.43 25.03
N GLN A 486 40.85 3.39 24.18
CA GLN A 486 40.41 2.03 24.49
C GLN A 486 41.05 1.54 25.79
N ARG A 487 42.37 1.72 25.96
CA ARG A 487 43.10 1.33 27.17
C ARG A 487 42.56 2.02 28.42
N SER A 488 42.40 3.35 28.40
CA SER A 488 41.96 4.09 29.58
C SER A 488 40.54 3.69 30.02
N LEU A 489 39.62 3.58 29.06
CA LEU A 489 38.23 3.18 29.32
C LEU A 489 38.10 1.72 29.77
N LEU A 490 38.81 0.79 29.13
CA LEU A 490 38.75 -0.63 29.47
C LEU A 490 39.42 -0.95 30.80
N LEU A 491 40.52 -0.27 31.17
CA LEU A 491 41.13 -0.45 32.50
C LEU A 491 40.25 0.17 33.60
N ALA A 492 39.63 1.34 33.35
CA ALA A 492 38.67 1.93 34.27
C ALA A 492 37.43 1.03 34.46
N TRP A 493 36.92 0.42 33.39
CA TRP A 493 35.87 -0.59 33.46
C TRP A 493 36.32 -1.81 34.27
N PHE A 494 37.49 -2.40 33.95
CA PHE A 494 37.98 -3.61 34.59
C PHE A 494 38.11 -3.45 36.12
N GLY A 495 38.65 -2.32 36.58
CA GLY A 495 38.74 -1.99 38.00
C GLY A 495 37.39 -1.76 38.71
N ARG A 496 36.30 -1.50 37.97
CA ARG A 496 34.92 -1.43 38.49
C ARG A 496 34.24 -2.79 38.45
N PHE A 497 34.41 -3.53 37.36
CA PHE A 497 33.87 -4.88 37.17
C PHE A 497 34.37 -5.84 38.26
N LEU A 498 35.65 -5.76 38.65
CA LEU A 498 36.21 -6.52 39.79
C LEU A 498 35.59 -6.16 41.16
N LYS A 499 34.91 -5.02 41.30
CA LYS A 499 34.26 -4.58 42.55
C LYS A 499 32.75 -4.83 42.58
N LEU A 500 32.11 -4.77 41.41
CA LEU A 500 30.64 -4.82 41.26
C LEU A 500 30.14 -6.15 40.68
N GLY A 501 30.98 -6.93 40.01
CA GLY A 501 30.56 -8.16 39.33
C GLY A 501 29.44 -7.90 38.31
N ASP A 502 28.36 -8.68 38.40
CA ASP A 502 27.20 -8.58 37.52
C ASP A 502 26.37 -7.28 37.65
N ASP A 503 26.62 -6.47 38.68
CA ASP A 503 26.07 -5.11 38.80
C ASP A 503 26.82 -4.08 37.92
N CYS A 504 27.79 -4.52 37.10
CA CYS A 504 28.48 -3.72 36.08
C CYS A 504 28.28 -4.33 34.68
N PRO A 505 28.15 -3.53 33.59
CA PRO A 505 28.10 -4.05 32.23
C PRO A 505 29.31 -4.92 31.92
N ASN A 506 29.11 -6.13 31.41
CA ASN A 506 30.21 -7.02 31.01
C ASN A 506 30.75 -6.61 29.63
N LEU A 507 31.93 -5.97 29.62
CA LEU A 507 32.63 -5.55 28.40
C LEU A 507 33.77 -6.51 28.00
N GLN A 508 33.80 -7.74 28.54
CA GLN A 508 34.87 -8.73 28.31
C GLN A 508 35.13 -8.96 26.82
N ARG A 509 34.08 -9.07 25.99
CA ARG A 509 34.21 -9.25 24.53
C ARG A 509 35.00 -8.09 23.87
N ALA A 510 34.78 -6.85 24.32
CA ALA A 510 35.53 -5.69 23.84
C ALA A 510 36.97 -5.70 24.37
N PHE A 511 37.16 -6.06 25.64
CA PHE A 511 38.48 -6.24 26.25
C PHE A 511 39.32 -7.29 25.51
N GLU A 512 38.76 -8.44 25.15
CA GLU A 512 39.44 -9.51 24.38
C GLU A 512 39.86 -9.06 22.96
N VAL A 513 39.09 -8.18 22.32
CA VAL A 513 39.45 -7.61 21.02
C VAL A 513 40.57 -6.59 21.17
N TRP A 514 40.48 -5.70 22.16
CA TRP A 514 41.55 -4.74 22.47
C TRP A 514 42.85 -5.44 22.90
N TRP A 515 42.77 -6.49 23.72
CA TRP A 515 43.92 -7.30 24.16
C TRP A 515 44.65 -7.92 22.96
N ARG A 516 43.91 -8.57 22.03
CA ARG A 516 44.50 -9.13 20.81
C ARG A 516 45.12 -8.06 19.90
N ARG A 517 44.51 -6.87 19.80
CA ARG A 517 45.07 -5.72 19.06
C ARG A 517 46.33 -5.16 19.71
N THR A 518 46.40 -5.13 21.04
CA THR A 518 47.48 -4.51 21.81
C THR A 518 48.68 -5.43 22.00
N PHE A 519 48.47 -6.72 22.31
CA PHE A 519 49.56 -7.64 22.65
C PHE A 519 49.89 -8.63 21.53
N VAL A 520 48.87 -9.24 20.91
CA VAL A 520 49.11 -10.31 19.90
C VAL A 520 49.55 -9.73 18.55
N ARG A 521 48.93 -8.63 18.09
CA ARG A 521 49.35 -8.01 16.82
C ARG A 521 50.74 -7.38 16.88
N LEU A 522 51.16 -6.81 18.01
CA LEU A 522 52.52 -6.29 18.17
C LEU A 522 53.59 -7.39 18.11
N ILE A 523 53.25 -8.63 18.42
CA ILE A 523 54.15 -9.79 18.22
C ILE A 523 54.27 -10.11 16.73
N LEU A 524 53.17 -10.06 15.96
CA LEU A 524 53.20 -10.31 14.52
C LEU A 524 53.91 -9.20 13.72
N THR A 525 53.69 -7.91 14.02
CA THR A 525 54.45 -6.84 13.32
C THR A 525 55.92 -6.77 13.71
N ARG A 526 56.35 -7.38 14.82
CA ARG A 526 57.78 -7.50 15.20
C ARG A 526 58.46 -8.78 14.73
N VAL A 527 57.75 -9.62 13.95
CA VAL A 527 58.27 -10.87 13.36
C VAL A 527 58.23 -10.79 11.81
N ILE A 528 57.70 -9.70 11.25
CA ILE A 528 57.56 -9.45 9.80
C ILE A 528 58.46 -8.28 9.33
N PHE A 529 59.19 -7.65 10.26
CA PHE A 529 60.35 -6.80 10.02
C PHE A 529 61.56 -7.42 10.75
#